data_AF-A0A1W6ZUC5-F1
#
_entry.id   AF-A0A1W6ZUC5-F1
#
_cell.length_a   1.000
_cell.length_b   1.000
_cell.length_c   1.000
_cell.angle_alpha   90.00
_cell.angle_beta   90.00
_cell.angle_gamma   90.00
#
_symmetry.space_group_name_H-M   'P 1'
#
loop_
_entity.id
_entity.type
_entity.pdbx_description
1 polymer ?
#
loop_
_entity_poly.entity_id
_entity_poly.type
_entity_poly.pdbx_seq_one_letter_code
_entity_poly.pdbx_strand_id
1 'polypeptide(L)'
;MTDIPEAALRARQMYEEGATTREIVAQTKLSTWAVYYWVAGGPKTMGVRALPALPKRRMVIRRKILKEDRVALVNRMMKAAERQVCDIEMRLAGMQQEAGDRERDARTLAVLAKTMQSLTALDALHEKGAPKPKAPKNESIPRSIDELRRSVAQKLEAIIARRDSGSDCQS
;
A
#
# COMPACT_ATOMS: atom_id res chain seq x y z
N MET A 1 32.84 -12.89 -39.27
CA MET A 1 32.85 -11.48 -38.83
C MET A 1 31.41 -11.07 -38.59
N THR A 2 31.02 -10.73 -37.37
CA THR A 2 29.68 -10.16 -37.11
C THR A 2 29.67 -8.74 -37.62
N ASP A 3 28.91 -8.49 -38.69
CA ASP A 3 28.73 -7.14 -39.22
C ASP A 3 27.89 -6.33 -38.22
N ILE A 4 28.46 -5.26 -37.68
CA ILE A 4 27.79 -4.38 -36.73
C ILE A 4 27.20 -3.23 -37.54
N PRO A 5 25.86 -3.03 -37.53
CA PRO A 5 25.25 -1.96 -38.30
C PRO A 5 25.80 -0.59 -37.89
N GLU A 6 26.11 0.27 -38.85
CA GLU A 6 26.57 1.65 -38.58
C GLU A 6 25.55 2.43 -37.74
N ALA A 7 24.26 2.21 -37.98
CA ALA A 7 23.17 2.77 -37.18
C ALA A 7 23.23 2.36 -35.69
N ALA A 8 23.75 1.16 -35.39
CA ALA A 8 23.93 0.69 -34.02
C ALA A 8 25.08 1.39 -33.30
N LEU A 9 26.18 1.68 -34.02
CA LEU A 9 27.29 2.46 -33.47
C LEU A 9 26.86 3.90 -33.19
N ARG A 10 26.16 4.54 -34.14
CA ARG A 10 25.60 5.89 -33.94
C ARG A 10 24.60 5.93 -32.79
N ALA A 11 23.73 4.92 -32.67
CA ALA A 11 22.78 4.84 -31.55
C ALA A 11 23.49 4.75 -30.18
N ARG A 12 24.61 4.03 -30.13
CA ARG A 12 25.42 3.90 -28.91
C ARG A 12 26.14 5.18 -28.55
N GLN A 13 26.72 5.87 -29.52
CA GLN A 13 27.36 7.17 -29.32
C GLN A 13 26.35 8.20 -28.77
N MET A 14 25.17 8.30 -29.38
CA MET A 14 24.08 9.14 -28.85
C MET A 14 23.61 8.67 -27.45
N TYR A 15 23.69 7.36 -27.17
CA TYR A 15 23.46 6.77 -25.84
C TYR A 15 24.63 6.98 -24.85
N GLU A 16 25.75 7.55 -25.25
CA GLU A 16 26.78 8.06 -24.33
C GLU A 16 26.63 9.58 -24.13
N GLU A 17 26.33 10.32 -25.20
CA GLU A 17 26.22 11.80 -25.24
C GLU A 17 25.01 12.42 -24.51
N GLY A 18 24.14 11.63 -23.91
CA GLY A 18 22.94 12.07 -23.19
C GLY A 18 21.62 12.09 -23.99
N ALA A 19 21.63 11.86 -25.30
CA ALA A 19 20.44 11.98 -26.15
C ALA A 19 19.27 11.06 -25.73
N THR A 20 18.02 11.51 -25.85
CA THR A 20 16.87 10.71 -25.41
C THR A 20 16.64 9.49 -26.30
N THR A 21 16.08 8.40 -25.76
CA THR A 21 15.78 7.20 -26.58
C THR A 21 14.90 7.53 -27.79
N ARG A 22 14.03 8.56 -27.67
CA ARG A 22 13.19 9.04 -28.75
C ARG A 22 14.02 9.69 -29.87
N GLU A 23 14.98 10.54 -29.53
CA GLU A 23 15.91 11.14 -30.51
C GLU A 23 16.77 10.09 -31.19
N ILE A 24 17.27 9.12 -30.43
CA ILE A 24 18.08 8.02 -30.97
C ILE A 24 17.29 7.23 -32.01
N VAL A 25 16.05 6.85 -31.70
CA VAL A 25 15.16 6.13 -32.63
C VAL A 25 14.87 6.97 -33.88
N ALA A 26 14.62 8.27 -33.71
CA ALA A 26 14.34 9.17 -34.83
C ALA A 26 15.54 9.33 -35.79
N GLN A 27 16.76 9.43 -35.26
CA GLN A 27 17.97 9.65 -36.07
C GLN A 27 18.55 8.36 -36.67
N THR A 28 18.43 7.24 -35.96
CA THR A 28 19.03 5.95 -36.39
C THR A 28 18.05 5.05 -37.13
N LYS A 29 16.75 5.40 -37.15
CA LYS A 29 15.64 4.58 -37.68
C LYS A 29 15.58 3.16 -37.08
N LEU A 30 16.29 2.92 -35.98
CA LEU A 30 16.23 1.67 -35.23
C LEU A 30 14.98 1.66 -34.36
N SER A 31 14.39 0.48 -34.17
CA SER A 31 13.33 0.32 -33.17
C SER A 31 13.89 0.54 -31.76
N THR A 32 13.04 0.96 -30.82
CA THR A 32 13.41 1.13 -29.41
C THR A 32 14.08 -0.13 -28.85
N TRP A 33 13.59 -1.32 -29.22
CA TRP A 33 14.18 -2.59 -28.85
C TRP A 33 15.59 -2.77 -29.43
N ALA A 34 15.79 -2.47 -30.72
CA ALA A 34 17.09 -2.58 -31.37
C ALA A 34 18.13 -1.63 -30.74
N VAL A 35 17.73 -0.41 -30.36
CA VAL A 35 18.59 0.51 -29.60
C VAL A 35 19.06 -0.14 -28.30
N TYR A 36 18.15 -0.67 -27.48
CA TYR A 36 18.54 -1.32 -26.21
C TYR A 36 19.34 -2.61 -26.42
N TYR A 37 19.04 -3.37 -27.47
CA TYR A 37 19.79 -4.58 -27.83
C TYR A 37 21.26 -4.25 -28.13
N TRP A 38 21.52 -3.21 -28.93
CA TRP A 38 22.87 -2.79 -29.28
C TRP A 38 23.58 -2.05 -28.14
N VAL A 39 22.89 -1.25 -27.33
CA VAL A 39 23.42 -0.65 -26.09
C VAL A 39 23.84 -1.74 -25.09
N ALA A 40 23.11 -2.84 -25.02
CA ALA A 40 23.46 -3.98 -24.18
C ALA A 40 24.63 -4.81 -24.73
N GLY A 41 25.09 -4.59 -25.96
CA GLY A 41 26.25 -5.28 -26.53
C GLY A 41 25.96 -6.21 -27.70
N GLY A 42 24.70 -6.30 -28.15
CA GLY A 42 24.33 -7.04 -29.36
C GLY A 42 24.48 -8.58 -29.23
N PRO A 43 24.67 -9.28 -30.35
CA PRO A 43 24.72 -10.75 -30.37
C PRO A 43 25.93 -11.28 -29.59
N LYS A 44 25.78 -12.48 -29.04
CA LYS A 44 26.86 -13.19 -28.37
C LYS A 44 27.52 -14.15 -29.35
N THR A 45 28.81 -13.99 -29.60
CA THR A 45 29.63 -14.90 -30.39
C THR A 45 30.62 -15.55 -29.45
N MET A 46 30.63 -16.88 -29.37
CA MET A 46 31.50 -17.64 -28.44
C MET A 46 31.42 -17.14 -26.98
N GLY A 47 30.19 -16.80 -26.52
CA GLY A 47 29.94 -16.31 -25.15
C GLY A 47 30.32 -14.84 -24.91
N VAL A 48 31.06 -14.21 -25.81
CA VAL A 48 31.44 -12.79 -25.73
C VAL A 48 30.45 -11.93 -26.52
N ARG A 49 30.04 -10.79 -25.95
CA ARG A 49 29.17 -9.83 -26.66
C ARG A 49 29.97 -9.11 -27.73
N ALA A 50 29.33 -8.83 -28.88
CA ALA A 50 29.96 -8.11 -29.98
C ALA A 50 30.45 -6.69 -29.57
N LEU A 51 29.79 -6.06 -28.59
CA LEU A 51 30.17 -4.76 -28.04
C LEU A 51 30.09 -4.76 -26.50
N PRO A 52 30.89 -3.92 -25.81
CA PRO A 52 30.78 -3.75 -24.36
C PRO A 52 29.39 -3.21 -23.98
N ALA A 53 28.81 -3.73 -22.90
CA ALA A 53 27.51 -3.24 -22.45
C ALA A 53 27.64 -1.85 -21.81
N LEU A 54 26.84 -0.89 -22.26
CA LEU A 54 26.80 0.44 -21.65
C LEU A 54 25.94 0.44 -20.38
N PRO A 55 26.28 1.25 -19.36
CA PRO A 55 25.48 1.37 -18.16
C PRO A 55 24.10 1.94 -18.49
N LYS A 56 23.04 1.35 -17.93
CA LYS A 56 21.67 1.84 -18.12
C LYS A 56 21.49 3.17 -17.39
N ARG A 57 21.17 4.23 -18.14
CA ARG A 57 21.06 5.63 -17.66
C ARG A 57 20.01 5.90 -16.57
N ARG A 58 19.04 5.00 -16.36
CA ARG A 58 17.94 5.24 -15.42
C ARG A 58 17.56 3.98 -14.67
N MET A 59 18.06 3.84 -13.45
CA MET A 59 17.34 3.08 -12.44
C MET A 59 16.16 3.94 -11.99
N VAL A 60 14.99 3.75 -12.62
CA VAL A 60 13.75 4.25 -12.03
C VAL A 60 13.49 3.38 -10.80
N ILE A 61 14.02 3.81 -9.66
CA ILE A 61 13.66 3.21 -8.37
C ILE A 61 12.19 3.58 -8.18
N ARG A 62 11.29 2.66 -8.54
CA ARG A 62 9.88 2.78 -8.19
C ARG A 62 9.81 2.76 -6.66
N ARG A 63 9.67 3.93 -6.04
CA ARG A 63 9.41 4.02 -4.61
C ARG A 63 8.08 3.34 -4.35
N LYS A 64 8.11 2.17 -3.73
CA LYS A 64 6.91 1.54 -3.20
C LYS A 64 6.42 2.41 -2.05
N ILE A 65 5.18 2.86 -2.12
CA ILE A 65 4.53 3.53 -0.99
C ILE A 65 4.45 2.47 0.12
N LEU A 66 5.16 2.71 1.22
CA LEU A 66 5.15 1.81 2.36
C LEU A 66 3.87 1.99 3.19
N LYS A 67 3.58 1.03 4.08
CA LYS A 67 2.39 1.10 4.94
C LYS A 67 2.46 2.33 5.84
N GLU A 68 3.66 2.68 6.31
CA GLU A 68 3.95 3.83 7.16
C GLU A 68 3.67 5.16 6.42
N ASP A 69 4.08 5.27 5.15
CA ASP A 69 3.80 6.44 4.30
C ASP A 69 2.27 6.64 4.14
N ARG A 70 1.52 5.54 4.01
CA ARG A 70 0.06 5.57 3.91
C ARG A 70 -0.59 6.01 5.23
N VAL A 71 -0.16 5.47 6.37
CA VAL A 71 -0.66 5.89 7.69
C VAL A 71 -0.39 7.37 7.94
N ALA A 72 0.80 7.86 7.60
CA ALA A 72 1.15 9.27 7.71
C ALA A 72 0.28 10.17 6.81
N LEU A 73 -0.08 9.70 5.61
CA LEU A 73 -1.01 10.41 4.72
C LEU A 73 -2.42 10.46 5.31
N VAL A 74 -2.96 9.33 5.77
CA VAL A 74 -4.29 9.25 6.37
C VAL A 74 -4.39 10.16 7.59
N ASN A 75 -3.39 10.15 8.48
CA ASN A 75 -3.36 11.03 9.66
C ASN A 75 -3.36 12.52 9.29
N ARG A 76 -2.60 12.91 8.26
CA ARG A 76 -2.61 14.30 7.77
C ARG A 76 -3.96 14.69 7.20
N MET A 77 -4.60 13.78 6.46
CA MET A 77 -5.91 14.01 5.88
C MET A 77 -6.99 14.11 6.95
N MET A 78 -6.91 13.30 8.00
CA MET A 78 -7.83 13.36 9.15
C MET A 78 -7.70 14.70 9.88
N LYS A 79 -6.47 15.14 10.19
CA LYS A 79 -6.25 16.46 10.80
C LYS A 79 -6.76 17.63 9.94
N ALA A 80 -6.66 17.50 8.62
CA ALA A 80 -7.21 18.51 7.71
C ALA A 80 -8.74 18.51 7.72
N ALA A 81 -9.36 17.32 7.74
CA ALA A 81 -10.81 17.18 7.83
C ALA A 81 -11.34 17.74 9.15
N GLU A 82 -10.70 17.45 10.29
CA GLU A 82 -11.05 18.01 11.60
C GLU A 82 -11.04 19.54 11.59
N ARG A 83 -9.99 20.16 11.02
CA ARG A 83 -9.92 21.62 10.89
C ARG A 83 -11.06 22.17 10.03
N GLN A 84 -11.33 21.53 8.89
CA GLN A 84 -12.43 21.95 8.01
C GLN A 84 -13.79 21.84 8.70
N VAL A 85 -14.01 20.78 9.49
CA VAL A 85 -15.23 20.62 10.28
C VAL A 85 -15.33 21.72 11.33
N CYS A 86 -14.28 22.01 12.10
CA CYS A 86 -14.29 23.12 13.06
C CYS A 86 -14.57 24.48 12.38
N ASP A 87 -13.96 24.75 11.23
CA ASP A 87 -14.19 25.98 10.49
C ASP A 87 -15.66 26.10 10.01
N ILE A 88 -16.25 24.98 9.57
CA ILE A 88 -17.67 24.91 9.18
C ILE A 88 -18.57 25.11 10.42
N GLU A 89 -18.28 24.45 11.53
CA GLU A 89 -19.03 24.58 12.78
C GLU A 89 -19.00 26.01 13.31
N MET A 90 -17.84 26.69 13.25
CA MET A 90 -17.72 28.09 13.61
C MET A 90 -18.56 29.01 12.73
N ARG A 91 -18.62 28.75 11.41
CA ARG A 91 -19.47 29.52 10.49
C ARG A 91 -20.95 29.30 10.78
N LEU A 92 -21.36 28.04 11.01
CA LEU A 92 -22.74 27.66 11.34
C LEU A 92 -23.20 28.23 12.69
N ALA A 93 -22.30 28.31 13.68
CA ALA A 93 -22.57 28.95 14.96
C ALA A 93 -22.77 30.47 14.85
N GLY A 94 -22.30 31.09 13.76
CA GLY A 94 -22.59 32.49 13.44
C GLY A 94 -24.07 32.70 13.11
N MET A 95 -24.74 33.59 13.85
CA MET A 95 -26.18 33.84 13.69
C MET A 95 -26.58 34.49 12.35
N GLN A 96 -25.62 34.90 11.49
CA GLN A 96 -25.87 35.62 10.23
C GLN A 96 -25.43 34.84 8.98
N GLN A 97 -25.66 33.53 8.94
CA GLN A 97 -25.38 32.76 7.73
C GLN A 97 -26.63 32.66 6.84
N GLU A 98 -26.52 33.14 5.60
CA GLU A 98 -27.52 33.00 4.53
C GLU A 98 -27.91 31.53 4.35
N ALA A 99 -29.19 31.23 4.08
CA ALA A 99 -29.69 29.85 3.99
C ALA A 99 -28.93 29.00 2.95
N GLY A 100 -28.48 29.62 1.85
CA GLY A 100 -27.70 28.94 0.82
C GLY A 100 -26.29 28.53 1.26
N ASP A 101 -25.68 29.28 2.18
CA ASP A 101 -24.35 28.95 2.70
C ASP A 101 -24.42 27.83 3.74
N ARG A 102 -25.50 27.79 4.54
CA ARG A 102 -25.78 26.65 5.43
C ARG A 102 -25.98 25.35 4.65
N GLU A 103 -26.71 25.40 3.54
CA GLU A 103 -26.92 24.22 2.69
C GLU A 103 -25.62 23.75 2.02
N ARG A 104 -24.76 24.67 1.55
CA ARG A 104 -23.43 24.33 1.01
C ARG A 104 -22.52 23.70 2.06
N ASP A 105 -22.50 24.25 3.26
CA ASP A 105 -21.71 23.70 4.37
C ASP A 105 -22.22 22.29 4.77
N ALA A 106 -23.53 22.09 4.87
CA ALA A 106 -24.14 20.78 5.14
C ALA A 106 -23.81 19.74 4.06
N ARG A 107 -23.85 20.13 2.78
CA ARG A 107 -23.44 19.26 1.65
C ARG A 107 -21.96 18.90 1.73
N THR A 108 -21.10 19.86 2.10
CA THR A 108 -19.66 19.63 2.26
C THR A 108 -19.39 18.64 3.39
N LEU A 109 -20.08 18.77 4.53
CA LEU A 109 -20.00 17.81 5.64
C LEU A 109 -20.46 16.41 5.23
N ALA A 110 -21.54 16.28 4.46
CA ALA A 110 -22.02 14.99 3.99
C ALA A 110 -21.00 14.30 3.06
N VAL A 111 -20.32 15.07 2.19
CA VAL A 111 -19.26 14.54 1.34
C VAL A 111 -18.07 14.08 2.18
N LEU A 112 -17.64 14.87 3.17
CA LEU A 112 -16.55 14.49 4.08
C LEU A 112 -16.89 13.23 4.89
N ALA A 113 -18.10 13.10 5.40
CA ALA A 113 -18.54 11.89 6.09
C ALA A 113 -18.46 10.65 5.17
N LYS A 114 -18.89 10.79 3.92
CA LYS A 114 -18.83 9.72 2.92
C LYS A 114 -17.40 9.33 2.54
N THR A 115 -16.48 10.29 2.44
CA THR A 115 -15.06 9.98 2.16
C THR A 115 -14.44 9.26 3.35
N MET A 116 -14.74 9.66 4.59
CA MET A 116 -14.29 8.96 5.80
C MET A 116 -14.78 7.51 5.83
N GLN A 117 -16.05 7.25 5.55
CA GLN A 117 -16.58 5.87 5.43
C GLN A 117 -15.90 5.05 4.33
N SER A 118 -15.56 5.69 3.21
CA SER A 118 -14.87 5.01 2.11
C SER A 118 -13.43 4.62 2.50
N LEU A 119 -12.73 5.49 3.24
CA LEU A 119 -11.37 5.23 3.70
C LEU A 119 -11.34 4.12 4.74
N THR A 120 -12.28 4.10 5.70
CA THR A 120 -12.37 3.03 6.69
C THR A 120 -12.74 1.69 6.04
N ALA A 121 -13.60 1.69 5.02
CA ALA A 121 -13.89 0.49 4.24
C ALA A 121 -12.65 -0.02 3.49
N LEU A 122 -11.84 0.87 2.90
CA LEU A 122 -10.58 0.50 2.25
C LEU A 122 -9.55 -0.03 3.23
N ASP A 123 -9.46 0.53 4.44
CA ASP A 123 -8.60 0.03 5.52
C ASP A 123 -9.01 -1.39 5.93
N ALA A 124 -10.30 -1.65 6.10
CA ALA A 124 -10.82 -2.97 6.44
C ALA A 124 -10.55 -4.02 5.34
N LEU A 125 -10.56 -3.61 4.07
CA LEU A 125 -10.19 -4.49 2.94
C LEU A 125 -8.69 -4.78 2.91
N HIS A 126 -7.85 -3.78 3.23
CA HIS A 126 -6.40 -3.95 3.32
C HIS A 126 -5.98 -4.88 4.47
N GLU A 127 -6.68 -4.86 5.61
CA GLU A 127 -6.43 -5.81 6.69
C GLU A 127 -6.81 -7.25 6.33
N LYS A 128 -7.88 -7.44 5.54
CA LYS A 128 -8.31 -8.77 5.07
C LYS A 128 -7.41 -9.35 3.96
N GLY A 129 -6.72 -8.49 3.21
CA GLY A 129 -5.80 -8.88 2.13
C GLY A 129 -4.34 -9.08 2.55
N ALA A 130 -3.97 -8.74 3.78
CA ALA A 130 -2.62 -9.00 4.29
C ALA A 130 -2.41 -10.51 4.49
N PRO A 131 -1.31 -11.11 4.00
CA PRO A 131 -0.99 -12.49 4.34
C PRO A 131 -0.82 -12.57 5.86
N LYS A 132 -1.73 -13.31 6.53
CA LYS A 132 -1.66 -13.53 7.97
C LYS A 132 -0.24 -14.02 8.30
N PRO A 133 0.52 -13.36 9.20
CA PRO A 133 1.70 -13.97 9.75
C PRO A 133 1.24 -15.28 10.39
N LYS A 134 1.91 -16.40 10.08
CA LYS A 134 1.63 -17.70 10.69
C LYS A 134 1.76 -17.50 12.21
N ALA A 135 0.62 -17.42 12.89
CA ALA A 135 0.60 -17.33 14.34
C ALA A 135 1.28 -18.59 14.89
N PRO A 136 2.22 -18.48 15.84
CA PRO A 136 2.59 -19.65 16.64
C PRO A 136 1.31 -20.15 17.31
N LYS A 137 1.09 -21.46 17.23
CA LYS A 137 -0.03 -22.15 17.87
C LYS A 137 0.12 -21.98 19.39
N ASN A 138 -0.47 -20.92 19.95
CA ASN A 138 -0.71 -20.82 21.38
C ASN A 138 -2.18 -21.11 21.67
N GLU A 139 -2.33 -21.93 22.69
CA GLU A 139 -3.47 -22.74 23.07
C GLU A 139 -4.77 -21.97 23.32
N SER A 140 -5.86 -22.68 23.01
CA SER A 140 -7.17 -22.57 23.67
C SER A 140 -8.03 -21.33 23.42
N ILE A 141 -8.44 -21.11 22.17
CA ILE A 141 -9.78 -20.58 21.89
C ILE A 141 -10.63 -21.77 21.39
N PRO A 142 -11.64 -22.23 22.14
CA PRO A 142 -12.48 -23.35 21.72
C PRO A 142 -13.16 -23.00 20.39
N ARG A 143 -13.04 -23.92 19.42
CA ARG A 143 -13.49 -23.66 18.04
C ARG A 143 -15.00 -23.80 17.88
N SER A 144 -15.70 -24.31 18.89
CA SER A 144 -17.15 -24.43 18.92
C SER A 144 -17.76 -23.92 20.24
N ILE A 145 -18.96 -23.34 20.14
CA ILE A 145 -19.77 -22.91 21.27
C ILE A 145 -20.01 -24.06 22.26
N ASP A 146 -20.10 -25.30 21.78
CA ASP A 146 -20.33 -26.46 22.64
C ASP A 146 -19.08 -26.84 23.45
N GLU A 147 -17.88 -26.60 22.93
CA GLU A 147 -16.64 -26.76 23.69
C GLU A 147 -16.51 -25.67 24.77
N LEU A 148 -16.90 -24.44 24.45
CA LEU A 148 -16.97 -23.35 25.43
C LEU A 148 -17.96 -23.69 26.55
N ARG A 149 -19.17 -24.15 26.20
CA ARG A 149 -20.21 -24.56 27.16
C ARG A 149 -19.71 -25.66 28.10
N ARG A 150 -19.02 -26.69 27.58
CA ARG A 150 -18.42 -27.75 28.42
C ARG A 150 -17.34 -27.22 29.34
N SER A 151 -16.46 -26.33 28.84
CA SER A 151 -15.37 -25.76 29.63
C SER A 151 -15.89 -24.89 30.79
N VAL A 152 -16.99 -24.16 30.56
CA VAL A 152 -17.64 -23.33 31.58
C VAL A 152 -18.33 -24.20 32.61
N ALA A 153 -19.07 -25.24 32.19
CA ALA A 153 -19.70 -26.20 33.10
C ALA A 153 -18.66 -26.86 34.02
N GLN A 154 -17.53 -27.33 33.47
CA GLN A 154 -16.45 -27.92 34.27
C GLN A 154 -15.84 -26.95 35.28
N LYS A 155 -15.67 -25.68 34.91
CA LYS A 155 -15.14 -24.65 35.83
C LYS A 155 -16.14 -24.31 36.93
N LEU A 156 -17.44 -24.25 36.63
CA LEU A 156 -18.48 -24.00 37.63
C LEU A 156 -18.58 -25.16 38.62
N GLU A 157 -18.55 -26.41 38.15
CA GLU A 157 -18.53 -27.61 38.99
C GLU A 157 -17.34 -27.60 39.98
N ALA A 158 -16.15 -27.23 39.50
CA ALA A 158 -14.96 -27.14 40.33
C ALA A 158 -15.03 -26.03 41.39
N ILE A 159 -15.73 -24.93 41.11
CA ILE A 159 -15.96 -23.84 42.07
C ILE A 159 -16.97 -24.26 43.13
N ILE A 160 -18.05 -24.95 42.73
CA ILE A 160 -19.07 -25.48 43.64
C ILE A 160 -18.43 -26.53 44.57
N ALA A 161 -17.70 -27.49 44.02
CA ALA A 161 -17.00 -28.50 44.80
C ALA A 161 -15.99 -27.90 45.81
N ARG A 162 -15.27 -26.83 45.43
CA ARG A 162 -14.39 -26.08 46.35
C ARG A 162 -15.17 -25.41 47.48
N ARG A 163 -16.35 -24.87 47.19
CA ARG A 163 -17.20 -24.19 48.17
C ARG A 163 -17.80 -25.19 49.15
N ASP A 164 -18.24 -26.34 48.66
CA ASP A 164 -18.84 -27.39 49.49
C ASP A 164 -17.77 -28.03 50.39
N SER A 165 -16.56 -28.30 49.86
CA SER A 165 -15.42 -28.78 50.66
C SER A 165 -14.89 -27.76 51.68
N GLY A 166 -15.22 -26.48 51.53
CA GLY A 166 -14.85 -25.40 52.47
C GLY A 166 -15.90 -25.15 53.55
N SER A 167 -17.11 -25.73 53.41
CA SER A 167 -18.20 -25.56 54.38
C SER A 167 -18.19 -26.60 55.50
N ASP A 168 -17.37 -27.66 55.38
CA ASP A 168 -17.27 -28.75 56.37
C ASP A 168 -16.19 -28.54 57.46
N CYS A 169 -15.48 -27.39 57.46
CA CYS A 169 -14.43 -27.08 58.45
C CYS A 169 -14.83 -26.01 59.50
N GLN A 170 -16.12 -25.66 59.60
CA GLN A 170 -16.64 -24.85 60.70
C GLN A 170 -17.74 -25.62 61.43
N SER A 171 -17.33 -26.49 62.36
CA SER A 171 -18.15 -26.98 63.47
C SER A 171 -17.24 -27.21 64.67
#